data_AF-Q8KKE6-F1
#
_entry.id   AF-Q8KKE6-F1
#
_cell.length_a   1.000
_cell.length_b   1.000
_cell.length_c   1.000
_cell.angle_alpha   90.00
_cell.angle_beta   90.00
_cell.angle_gamma   90.00
#
_symmetry.space_group_name_H-M   'P 1'
#
loop_
_entity.id
_entity.type
_entity.pdbx_description
1 polymer ?
#
loop_
_entity_poly.entity_id
_entity_poly.type
_entity_poly.pdbx_seq_one_letter_code
_entity_poly.pdbx_strand_id
1 'polypeptide(L)'
;YHFAIMFEALFILTTVDAGTRVARFMMTDTLGNVPGLRRFKDPSWTVGNWISTVFVCALWGAILLMGVTDPLGGINVLFPLFGIANQLLAAIALALVLVVVVKKGLYKWAWIPAVPLAWDLIVTMTASWQKIFHSDPAIGYWAQNANFRDAKSQGLTEFGAAKSPEAIDAVIRNTMIQGILSILFAVLVLVVVGAAIAVCIKSIRARAAGTPLETTEEPDTESEFFAPTGFLASSRDKEVQAMWDERYPGGAPVSSGGH
;
A
#
# COMPACT_ATOMS: atom_id res chain seq x y z
N TYR A 1 -17.85 29.17 -8.00
CA TYR A 1 -17.34 28.80 -6.67
C TYR A 1 -18.10 27.63 -6.06
N HIS A 2 -19.41 27.72 -5.76
CA HIS A 2 -20.17 26.59 -5.17
C HIS A 2 -20.09 25.27 -5.98
N PHE A 3 -20.22 25.34 -7.30
CA PHE A 3 -20.12 24.15 -8.16
C PHE A 3 -18.76 23.44 -8.08
N ALA A 4 -17.66 24.19 -8.07
CA ALA A 4 -16.31 23.63 -7.99
C ALA A 4 -16.08 22.92 -6.64
N ILE A 5 -16.52 23.54 -5.53
CA ILE A 5 -16.41 22.95 -4.19
C ILE A 5 -17.24 21.66 -4.08
N MET A 6 -18.47 21.65 -4.60
CA MET A 6 -19.31 20.44 -4.59
C MET A 6 -18.71 19.32 -5.44
N PHE A 7 -18.13 19.66 -6.58
CA PHE A 7 -17.46 18.70 -7.47
C PHE A 7 -16.21 18.08 -6.83
N GLU A 8 -15.36 18.88 -6.19
CA GLU A 8 -14.19 18.38 -5.45
C GLU A 8 -14.62 17.49 -4.26
N ALA A 9 -15.66 17.91 -3.52
CA ALA A 9 -16.19 17.13 -2.41
C ALA A 9 -16.70 15.76 -2.85
N LEU A 10 -17.32 15.64 -4.03
CA LEU A 10 -17.76 14.35 -4.58
C LEU A 10 -16.59 13.40 -4.83
N PHE A 11 -15.49 13.91 -5.39
CA PHE A 11 -14.27 13.12 -5.63
C PHE A 11 -13.64 12.64 -4.31
N ILE A 12 -13.56 13.53 -3.33
CA ILE A 12 -13.06 13.19 -1.99
C ILE A 12 -13.96 12.11 -1.36
N LEU A 13 -15.28 12.31 -1.38
CA LEU A 13 -16.23 11.37 -0.77
C LEU A 13 -16.20 9.98 -1.44
N THR A 14 -16.04 9.94 -2.77
CA THR A 14 -15.89 8.68 -3.52
C THR A 14 -14.62 7.94 -3.11
N THR A 15 -13.51 8.67 -2.96
CA THR A 15 -12.24 8.11 -2.50
C THR A 15 -12.35 7.58 -1.07
N VAL A 16 -13.02 8.33 -0.18
CA VAL A 16 -13.25 7.91 1.22
C VAL A 16 -14.18 6.69 1.29
N ASP A 17 -15.21 6.59 0.45
CA ASP A 17 -16.08 5.40 0.39
C ASP A 17 -15.28 4.15 -0.02
N ALA A 18 -14.54 4.24 -1.13
CA ALA A 18 -13.70 3.14 -1.61
C ALA A 18 -12.65 2.75 -0.54
N GLY A 19 -12.00 3.73 0.06
CA GLY A 19 -11.03 3.54 1.14
C GLY A 19 -11.64 2.87 2.37
N THR A 20 -12.85 3.27 2.77
CA THR A 20 -13.58 2.67 3.90
C THR A 20 -13.92 1.20 3.66
N ARG A 21 -14.27 0.84 2.41
CA ARG A 21 -14.50 -0.56 2.04
C ARG A 21 -13.22 -1.38 2.16
N VAL A 22 -12.12 -0.89 1.61
CA VAL A 22 -10.81 -1.56 1.67
C VAL A 22 -10.32 -1.67 3.12
N ALA A 23 -10.40 -0.60 3.90
CA ALA A 23 -9.97 -0.57 5.30
C ALA A 23 -10.73 -1.58 6.17
N ARG A 24 -12.04 -1.74 5.94
CA ARG A 24 -12.85 -2.77 6.61
C ARG A 24 -12.32 -4.16 6.31
N PHE A 25 -12.04 -4.47 5.04
CA PHE A 25 -11.51 -5.78 4.63
C PHE A 25 -10.12 -6.03 5.22
N MET A 26 -9.24 -5.03 5.21
CA MET A 26 -7.91 -5.12 5.83
C MET A 26 -8.00 -5.35 7.34
N MET A 27 -8.93 -4.68 8.03
CA MET A 27 -9.15 -4.87 9.47
C MET A 27 -9.65 -6.29 9.77
N THR A 28 -10.65 -6.78 9.05
CA THR A 28 -11.19 -8.14 9.26
C THR A 28 -10.15 -9.21 8.96
N ASP A 29 -9.34 -9.03 7.92
CA ASP A 29 -8.27 -9.98 7.56
C ASP A 29 -7.14 -9.97 8.59
N THR A 30 -6.71 -8.79 9.05
CA THR A 30 -5.68 -8.65 10.09
C THR A 30 -6.14 -9.28 11.41
N LEU A 31 -7.36 -8.97 11.87
CA LEU A 31 -7.92 -9.53 13.10
C LEU A 31 -8.21 -11.04 12.96
N GLY A 32 -8.61 -11.50 11.78
CA GLY A 32 -8.87 -12.91 11.50
C GLY A 32 -7.62 -13.79 11.62
N ASN A 33 -6.43 -13.21 11.47
CA ASN A 33 -5.14 -13.90 11.64
C ASN A 33 -4.63 -13.92 13.10
N VAL A 34 -5.29 -13.22 14.03
CA VAL A 34 -4.94 -13.25 15.46
C VAL A 34 -5.57 -14.48 16.15
N PRO A 35 -4.79 -15.27 16.92
CA PRO A 35 -5.33 -16.41 17.68
C PRO A 35 -6.46 -15.96 18.62
N GLY A 36 -7.69 -16.42 18.38
CA GLY A 36 -8.88 -16.07 19.17
C GLY A 36 -9.90 -15.16 18.46
N LEU A 37 -9.49 -14.47 17.39
CA LEU A 37 -10.35 -13.55 16.62
C LEU A 37 -10.74 -14.09 15.24
N ARG A 38 -10.57 -15.40 15.01
CA ARG A 38 -10.90 -16.08 13.73
C ARG A 38 -12.31 -15.83 13.20
N ARG A 39 -13.28 -15.52 14.06
CA ARG A 39 -14.67 -15.16 13.64
C ARG A 39 -14.74 -13.90 12.78
N PHE A 40 -13.74 -13.02 12.83
CA PHE A 40 -13.63 -11.87 11.91
C PHE A 40 -13.30 -12.28 10.47
N LYS A 41 -12.87 -13.53 10.24
CA LYS A 41 -12.61 -14.07 8.89
C LYS A 41 -13.89 -14.54 8.18
N ASP A 42 -14.99 -14.73 8.92
CA ASP A 42 -16.27 -15.15 8.34
C ASP A 42 -17.01 -13.93 7.74
N PRO A 43 -17.18 -13.85 6.41
CA PRO A 43 -17.84 -12.71 5.76
C PRO A 43 -19.31 -12.57 6.15
N SER A 44 -19.94 -13.67 6.59
CA SER A 44 -21.33 -13.75 7.02
C SER A 44 -21.57 -13.22 8.44
N TRP A 45 -20.52 -12.92 9.22
CA TRP A 45 -20.67 -12.43 10.58
C TRP A 45 -21.03 -10.94 10.61
N THR A 46 -22.34 -10.67 10.63
CA THR A 46 -22.91 -9.33 10.57
C THR A 46 -22.43 -8.40 11.70
N VAL A 47 -22.26 -8.93 12.92
CA VAL A 47 -21.77 -8.15 14.07
C VAL A 47 -20.31 -7.70 13.87
N GLY A 48 -19.45 -8.56 13.34
CA GLY A 48 -18.07 -8.21 13.02
C GLY A 48 -17.97 -7.13 11.94
N ASN A 49 -18.83 -7.22 10.92
CA ASN A 49 -18.92 -6.22 9.86
C ASN A 49 -19.38 -4.84 10.38
N TRP A 50 -20.34 -4.82 11.32
CA TRP A 50 -20.79 -3.59 11.97
C TRP A 50 -19.70 -2.97 12.85
N ILE A 51 -19.02 -3.77 13.68
CA ILE A 51 -17.91 -3.30 14.52
C ILE A 51 -16.80 -2.71 13.66
N SER A 52 -16.40 -3.42 12.59
CA SER A 52 -15.37 -2.96 11.66
C SER A 52 -15.78 -1.66 10.97
N THR A 53 -17.05 -1.53 10.56
CA THR A 53 -17.57 -0.31 9.94
C THR A 53 -17.58 0.87 10.91
N VAL A 54 -18.11 0.72 12.13
CA VAL A 54 -18.12 1.78 13.14
C VAL A 54 -16.70 2.22 13.48
N PHE A 55 -15.77 1.26 13.62
CA PHE A 55 -14.38 1.55 13.90
C PHE A 55 -13.71 2.35 12.78
N VAL A 56 -13.85 1.91 11.52
CA VAL A 56 -13.26 2.62 10.37
C VAL A 56 -13.88 4.02 10.20
N CYS A 57 -15.19 4.16 10.37
CA CYS A 57 -15.84 5.47 10.36
C CYS A 57 -15.34 6.39 11.49
N ALA A 58 -15.16 5.85 12.70
CA ALA A 58 -14.60 6.59 13.83
C ALA A 58 -13.15 7.01 13.56
N LEU A 59 -12.35 6.16 12.90
CA LEU A 59 -10.97 6.48 12.50
C LEU A 59 -10.93 7.66 11.51
N TRP A 60 -11.79 7.65 10.48
CA TRP A 60 -11.93 8.78 9.57
C TRP A 60 -12.40 10.05 10.31
N GLY A 61 -13.37 9.92 11.21
CA GLY A 61 -13.84 11.03 12.05
C GLY A 61 -12.73 11.62 12.92
N ALA A 62 -11.87 10.77 13.50
CA ALA A 62 -10.72 11.20 14.28
C ALA A 62 -9.68 11.95 13.43
N ILE A 63 -9.41 11.48 12.21
CA ILE A 63 -8.52 12.18 11.25
C ILE A 63 -9.09 13.56 10.90
N LEU A 64 -10.41 13.66 10.66
CA LEU A 64 -11.08 14.94 10.40
C LEU A 64 -10.97 15.89 11.59
N LEU A 65 -11.23 15.40 12.81
CA LEU A 65 -11.09 16.20 14.03
C LEU A 65 -9.65 16.68 14.22
N MET A 66 -8.66 15.81 14.03
CA MET A 66 -7.25 16.19 14.10
C MET A 66 -6.90 17.25 13.05
N GLY A 67 -7.38 17.10 11.82
CA GLY A 67 -7.14 18.04 10.73
C GLY A 67 -7.75 19.43 10.98
N VAL A 68 -8.94 19.50 11.57
CA VAL A 68 -9.66 20.76 11.82
C VAL A 68 -9.21 21.44 13.11
N THR A 69 -8.81 20.69 14.14
CA THR A 69 -8.50 21.24 15.48
C THR A 69 -7.02 21.55 15.71
N ASP A 70 -6.11 21.13 14.83
CA ASP A 70 -4.68 21.40 14.99
C ASP A 70 -4.33 22.86 14.58
N PRO A 71 -3.84 23.71 15.52
CA PRO A 71 -3.53 25.12 15.27
C PRO A 71 -2.40 25.36 14.25
N LEU A 72 -1.60 24.33 13.92
CA LEU A 72 -0.58 24.40 12.86
C LEU A 72 -1.09 23.95 11.48
N GLY A 73 -2.39 23.62 11.39
CA GLY A 73 -3.03 23.08 10.20
C GLY A 73 -2.58 21.65 9.96
N GLY A 74 -3.29 20.66 10.53
CA GLY A 74 -2.91 19.24 10.49
C GLY A 74 -2.56 18.69 9.10
N ILE A 75 -3.03 19.34 8.03
CA ILE A 75 -2.62 19.09 6.64
C ILE A 75 -1.09 19.23 6.43
N ASN A 76 -0.45 20.24 7.02
CA ASN A 76 1.00 20.49 6.91
C ASN A 76 1.84 19.38 7.57
N VAL A 77 1.27 18.69 8.55
CA VAL A 77 1.92 17.59 9.29
C VAL A 77 1.64 16.24 8.62
N LEU A 78 0.49 16.07 7.98
CA LEU A 78 0.13 14.88 7.20
C LEU A 78 0.93 14.79 5.89
N PHE A 79 1.26 15.92 5.27
CA PHE A 79 1.92 15.94 3.95
C PHE A 79 3.29 15.20 3.94
N PRO A 80 4.20 15.42 4.90
CA PRO A 80 5.42 14.62 5.01
C PRO A 80 5.16 13.12 5.27
N LEU A 81 4.09 12.80 6.01
CA LEU A 81 3.73 11.42 6.33
C LEU A 81 3.25 10.67 5.07
N PHE A 82 2.49 11.35 4.20
CA PHE A 82 2.04 10.79 2.92
C PHE A 82 3.20 10.39 2.02
N GLY A 83 4.24 11.22 1.95
CA GLY A 83 5.43 10.93 1.13
C GLY A 83 6.12 9.64 1.55
N ILE A 84 6.36 9.48 2.85
CA ILE A 84 6.97 8.26 3.41
C ILE A 84 6.03 7.07 3.23
N ALA A 85 4.75 7.20 3.58
CA ALA A 85 3.76 6.13 3.44
C ALA A 85 3.64 5.60 2.00
N ASN A 86 3.70 6.50 1.01
CA ASN A 86 3.63 6.13 -0.41
C ASN A 86 4.86 5.33 -0.86
N GLN A 87 6.05 5.74 -0.42
CA GLN A 87 7.28 4.98 -0.70
C GLN A 87 7.22 3.59 -0.08
N LEU A 88 6.75 3.48 1.17
CA LEU A 88 6.60 2.18 1.84
C LEU A 88 5.59 1.27 1.13
N LEU A 89 4.48 1.83 0.62
CA LEU A 89 3.50 1.07 -0.18
C LEU A 89 4.13 0.60 -1.50
N ALA A 90 4.92 1.45 -2.16
CA ALA A 90 5.65 1.10 -3.37
C ALA A 90 6.64 -0.05 -3.12
N ALA A 91 7.39 -0.02 -2.01
CA ALA A 91 8.28 -1.09 -1.59
C ALA A 91 7.54 -2.44 -1.47
N ILE A 92 6.37 -2.44 -0.81
CA ILE A 92 5.55 -3.65 -0.64
C ILE A 92 5.05 -4.15 -2.00
N ALA A 93 4.52 -3.27 -2.85
CA ALA A 93 4.02 -3.63 -4.17
C ALA A 93 5.14 -4.23 -5.05
N LEU A 94 6.30 -3.58 -5.12
CA LEU A 94 7.45 -4.05 -5.89
C LEU A 94 8.00 -5.37 -5.34
N ALA A 95 8.03 -5.57 -4.02
CA ALA A 95 8.40 -6.83 -3.40
C ALA A 95 7.44 -7.97 -3.79
N LEU A 96 6.12 -7.71 -3.80
CA LEU A 96 5.13 -8.69 -4.23
C LEU A 96 5.27 -9.03 -5.72
N VAL A 97 5.44 -8.04 -6.59
CA VAL A 97 5.68 -8.27 -8.03
C VAL A 97 6.94 -9.11 -8.23
N LEU A 98 8.03 -8.81 -7.51
CA LEU A 98 9.26 -9.59 -7.56
C LEU A 98 9.02 -11.05 -7.15
N VAL A 99 8.29 -11.29 -6.05
CA VAL A 99 7.92 -12.64 -5.60
C VAL A 99 7.12 -13.39 -6.67
N VAL A 100 6.14 -12.73 -7.30
CA VAL A 100 5.33 -13.34 -8.37
C VAL A 100 6.19 -13.72 -9.57
N VAL A 101 7.06 -12.81 -10.04
CA VAL A 101 7.97 -13.07 -11.18
C VAL A 101 8.90 -14.26 -10.89
N VAL A 102 9.43 -14.34 -9.66
CA VAL A 102 10.29 -15.44 -9.21
C VAL A 102 9.52 -16.76 -9.10
N LYS A 103 8.29 -16.75 -8.57
CA LYS A 103 7.42 -17.94 -8.52
C LYS A 103 7.10 -18.48 -9.91
N LYS A 104 6.85 -17.60 -10.89
CA LYS A 104 6.64 -17.98 -12.29
C LYS A 104 7.90 -18.52 -12.97
N GLY A 105 9.09 -18.34 -12.38
CA GLY A 105 10.37 -18.77 -12.96
C GLY A 105 10.90 -17.84 -14.04
N LEU A 106 10.35 -16.62 -14.14
CA LEU A 106 10.73 -15.60 -15.11
C LEU A 106 11.99 -14.83 -14.63
N TYR A 107 13.04 -15.56 -14.28
CA TYR A 107 14.26 -15.00 -13.65
C TYR A 107 14.93 -13.92 -14.51
N LYS A 108 14.86 -14.06 -15.84
CA LYS A 108 15.37 -13.05 -16.80
C LYS A 108 14.71 -11.68 -16.62
N TRP A 109 13.49 -11.63 -16.10
CA TRP A 109 12.71 -10.40 -15.94
C TRP A 109 12.66 -9.91 -14.50
N ALA A 110 13.23 -10.65 -13.55
CA ALA A 110 13.20 -10.30 -12.11
C ALA A 110 13.93 -8.99 -11.79
N TRP A 111 14.87 -8.55 -12.64
CA TRP A 111 15.55 -7.27 -12.47
C TRP A 111 14.60 -6.06 -12.64
N ILE A 112 13.52 -6.20 -13.41
CA ILE A 112 12.55 -5.12 -13.65
C ILE A 112 11.92 -4.64 -12.34
N PRO A 113 11.36 -5.50 -11.48
CA PRO A 113 10.89 -5.08 -10.16
C PRO A 113 12.04 -4.94 -9.14
N ALA A 114 13.13 -5.71 -9.25
CA ALA A 114 14.19 -5.69 -8.24
C ALA A 114 15.01 -4.39 -8.21
N VAL A 115 15.31 -3.78 -9.37
CA VAL A 115 16.11 -2.55 -9.42
C VAL A 115 15.36 -1.36 -8.80
N PRO A 116 14.10 -1.06 -9.18
CA PRO A 116 13.30 -0.03 -8.52
C PRO A 116 13.10 -0.31 -7.04
N LEU A 117 12.88 -1.58 -6.65
CA LEU A 117 12.74 -1.96 -5.24
C LEU A 117 14.02 -1.64 -4.45
N ALA A 118 15.18 -2.01 -4.98
CA ALA A 118 16.45 -1.74 -4.32
C ALA A 118 16.69 -0.23 -4.18
N TRP A 119 16.42 0.54 -5.23
CA TRP A 119 16.53 2.00 -5.20
C TRP A 119 15.60 2.62 -4.16
N ASP A 120 14.31 2.25 -4.18
CA ASP A 120 13.30 2.73 -3.24
C ASP A 120 13.67 2.41 -1.79
N LEU A 121 14.11 1.18 -1.51
CA LEU A 121 14.58 0.78 -0.19
C LEU A 121 15.81 1.59 0.24
N ILE A 122 16.79 1.80 -0.63
CA ILE A 122 17.99 2.58 -0.29
C ILE A 122 17.61 4.01 0.09
N VAL A 123 16.83 4.70 -0.74
CA VAL A 123 16.46 6.10 -0.51
C VAL A 123 15.58 6.22 0.74
N THR A 124 14.55 5.40 0.85
CA THR A 124 13.56 5.47 1.93
C THR A 124 14.16 5.07 3.28
N MET A 125 15.00 4.03 3.32
CA MET A 125 15.67 3.63 4.56
C MET A 125 16.76 4.62 4.97
N THR A 126 17.49 5.21 4.01
CA THR A 126 18.47 6.27 4.31
C THR A 126 17.79 7.51 4.88
N ALA A 127 16.68 7.94 4.27
CA ALA A 127 15.88 9.05 4.77
C ALA A 127 15.31 8.76 6.17
N SER A 128 14.76 7.57 6.38
CA SER A 128 14.26 7.15 7.71
C SER A 128 15.38 7.14 8.75
N TRP A 129 16.57 6.64 8.39
CA TRP A 129 17.73 6.65 9.27
C TRP A 129 18.12 8.07 9.68
N GLN A 130 18.23 8.99 8.72
CA GLN A 130 18.53 10.39 9.00
C GLN A 130 17.44 11.03 9.88
N LYS A 131 16.16 10.77 9.58
CA LYS A 131 15.03 11.29 10.36
C LYS A 131 15.00 10.78 11.80
N ILE A 132 15.48 9.56 12.05
CA ILE A 132 15.51 8.96 13.39
C ILE A 132 16.79 9.34 14.16
N PHE A 133 17.97 9.34 13.54
CA PHE A 133 19.22 9.42 14.28
C PHE A 133 20.01 10.73 14.10
N HIS A 134 19.61 11.60 13.18
CA HIS A 134 20.37 12.84 12.93
C HIS A 134 20.20 13.84 14.08
N SER A 135 21.31 14.45 14.50
CA SER A 135 21.35 15.39 15.64
C SER A 135 20.88 16.81 15.30
N ASP A 136 20.83 17.16 14.02
CA ASP A 136 20.29 18.45 13.56
C ASP A 136 18.76 18.49 13.70
N PRO A 137 18.18 19.44 14.47
CA PRO A 137 16.74 19.64 14.59
C PRO A 137 15.99 19.92 13.29
N ALA A 138 16.68 20.34 12.21
CA ALA A 138 16.07 20.50 10.89
C ALA A 138 15.84 19.15 10.19
N ILE A 139 16.57 18.11 10.59
CA ILE A 139 16.58 16.80 9.93
C ILE A 139 15.92 15.76 10.83
N GLY A 140 16.36 15.60 12.08
CA GLY A 140 15.95 14.52 12.98
C GLY A 140 14.72 14.85 13.83
N TYR A 141 13.77 13.91 13.91
CA TYR A 141 12.55 14.06 14.70
C TYR A 141 12.82 14.22 16.19
N TRP A 142 13.74 13.41 16.75
CA TRP A 142 14.08 13.48 18.17
C TRP A 142 14.88 14.73 18.54
N ALA A 143 15.76 15.17 17.64
CA ALA A 143 16.50 16.43 17.79
C ALA A 143 15.54 17.64 17.75
N GLN A 144 14.58 17.63 16.83
CA GLN A 144 13.52 18.65 16.78
C GLN A 144 12.66 18.63 18.04
N ASN A 145 12.25 17.45 18.50
CA ASN A 145 11.48 17.29 19.72
C ASN A 145 12.21 17.88 20.94
N ALA A 146 13.49 17.53 21.13
CA ALA A 146 14.30 18.05 22.22
C ALA A 146 14.41 19.59 22.16
N ASN A 147 14.68 20.15 20.97
CA ASN A 147 14.80 21.59 20.79
C ASN A 147 13.51 22.35 21.14
N PHE A 148 12.34 21.84 20.73
CA PHE A 148 11.05 22.45 21.08
C PHE A 148 10.69 22.26 22.56
N ARG A 149 11.10 21.15 23.19
CA ARG A 149 10.94 20.94 24.64
C ARG A 149 11.80 21.91 25.45
N ASP A 150 13.02 22.19 25.00
CA ASP A 150 13.89 23.19 25.63
C ASP A 150 13.35 24.61 25.44
N ALA A 151 12.83 24.94 24.27
CA ALA A 151 12.15 26.22 24.05
C ALA A 151 10.95 26.39 25.00
N LYS A 152 10.15 25.33 25.20
CA LYS A 152 9.05 25.34 26.17
C LYS A 152 9.54 25.51 27.61
N SER A 153 10.63 24.85 28.00
CA SER A 153 11.17 24.96 29.37
C SER A 153 11.75 26.35 29.67
N GLN A 154 12.22 27.07 28.64
CA GLN A 154 12.65 28.46 28.72
C GLN A 154 11.48 29.47 28.78
N GLY A 155 10.22 29.00 28.69
CA GLY A 155 9.04 29.85 28.72
C GLY A 155 8.82 30.66 27.43
N LEU A 156 9.42 30.23 26.32
CA LEU A 156 9.21 30.88 25.03
C LEU A 156 7.77 30.66 24.54
N THR A 157 7.14 31.74 24.09
CA THR A 157 5.77 31.71 23.53
C THR A 157 5.77 31.50 22.02
N GLU A 158 6.91 31.72 21.36
CA GLU A 158 7.14 31.47 19.94
C GLU A 158 8.51 30.83 19.74
N PHE A 159 8.59 29.82 18.87
CA PHE A 159 9.86 29.17 18.54
C PHE A 159 9.83 28.50 17.17
N GLY A 160 10.81 28.82 16.32
CA GLY A 160 10.87 28.32 14.95
C GLY A 160 9.60 28.66 14.15
N ALA A 161 8.93 27.64 13.63
CA ALA A 161 7.65 27.78 12.91
C ALA A 161 6.42 27.88 13.83
N ALA A 162 6.56 27.63 15.14
CA ALA A 162 5.45 27.71 16.09
C ALA A 162 5.28 29.15 16.61
N LYS A 163 4.08 29.70 16.42
CA LYS A 163 3.71 31.08 16.78
C LYS A 163 2.82 31.20 18.01
N SER A 164 2.63 30.10 18.73
CA SER A 164 1.92 30.11 20.02
C SER A 164 2.43 28.99 20.92
N PRO A 165 2.17 29.06 22.24
CA PRO A 165 2.50 27.97 23.18
C PRO A 165 1.84 26.63 22.79
N GLU A 166 0.60 26.66 22.31
CA GLU A 166 -0.13 25.46 21.86
C GLU A 166 0.51 24.87 20.61
N ALA A 167 1.03 25.72 19.72
CA ALA A 167 1.77 25.28 18.54
C ALA A 167 3.11 24.62 18.91
N ILE A 168 3.82 25.12 19.93
CA ILE A 168 5.03 24.47 20.45
C ILE A 168 4.69 23.06 20.96
N ASP A 169 3.60 22.93 21.72
CA ASP A 169 3.11 21.62 22.20
C ASP A 169 2.68 20.68 21.08
N ALA A 170 2.04 21.21 20.04
CA ALA A 170 1.70 20.45 18.85
C ALA A 170 2.95 19.91 18.15
N VAL A 171 4.00 20.72 17.94
CA VAL A 171 5.26 20.26 17.34
C VAL A 171 5.92 19.16 18.19
N ILE A 172 5.92 19.28 19.52
CA ILE A 172 6.47 18.25 20.41
C ILE A 172 5.70 16.93 20.25
N ARG A 173 4.37 16.96 20.27
CA ARG A 173 3.56 15.73 20.06
C ARG A 173 3.77 15.16 18.67
N ASN A 174 3.76 16.00 17.64
CA ASN A 174 3.87 15.58 16.25
C ASN A 174 5.23 14.95 15.94
N THR A 175 6.32 15.56 16.41
CA THR A 175 7.68 15.01 16.24
C THR A 175 7.87 13.69 16.99
N MET A 176 7.25 13.53 18.16
CA MET A 176 7.25 12.26 18.89
C MET A 176 6.48 11.18 18.12
N ILE A 177 5.26 11.48 17.67
CA ILE A 177 4.42 10.54 16.90
C ILE A 177 5.13 10.16 15.59
N GLN A 178 5.68 11.13 14.87
CA GLN A 178 6.43 10.89 13.63
C GLN A 178 7.67 10.02 13.88
N GLY A 179 8.43 10.27 14.95
CA GLY A 179 9.59 9.45 15.32
C GLY A 179 9.21 7.99 15.57
N ILE A 180 8.16 7.75 16.36
CA ILE A 180 7.68 6.39 16.66
C ILE A 180 7.15 5.71 15.39
N LEU A 181 6.28 6.38 14.63
CA LEU A 181 5.70 5.81 13.40
C LEU A 181 6.78 5.51 12.35
N SER A 182 7.79 6.36 12.21
CA SER A 182 8.91 6.12 11.29
C SER A 182 9.68 4.86 11.64
N ILE A 183 9.96 4.60 12.92
CA ILE A 183 10.61 3.37 13.38
C ILE A 183 9.72 2.15 13.06
N LEU A 184 8.44 2.22 13.44
CA LEU A 184 7.50 1.11 13.22
C LEU A 184 7.39 0.75 11.74
N PHE A 185 7.28 1.74 10.87
CA PHE A 185 7.18 1.52 9.43
C PHE A 185 8.48 1.00 8.81
N ALA A 186 9.64 1.53 9.21
CA ALA A 186 10.93 1.03 8.74
C ALA A 186 11.11 -0.45 9.10
N VAL A 187 10.77 -0.85 10.33
CA VAL A 187 10.80 -2.25 10.77
C VAL A 187 9.82 -3.11 9.98
N LEU A 188 8.60 -2.64 9.78
CA LEU A 188 7.59 -3.36 9.01
C LEU A 188 8.06 -3.65 7.58
N VAL A 189 8.62 -2.65 6.89
CA VAL A 189 9.14 -2.85 5.53
C VAL A 189 10.30 -3.83 5.51
N LEU A 190 11.22 -3.76 6.47
CA LEU A 190 12.31 -4.74 6.57
C LEU A 190 11.77 -6.17 6.76
N VAL A 191 10.73 -6.35 7.58
CA VAL A 191 10.08 -7.66 7.76
C VAL A 191 9.43 -8.13 6.47
N VAL A 192 8.69 -7.27 5.75
CA VAL A 192 8.04 -7.64 4.49
C VAL A 192 9.06 -8.00 3.41
N VAL A 193 10.12 -7.22 3.27
CA VAL A 193 11.22 -7.49 2.33
C VAL A 193 11.93 -8.79 2.71
N GLY A 194 12.20 -9.03 3.99
CA GLY A 194 12.76 -10.28 4.48
C GLY A 194 11.88 -11.49 4.16
N ALA A 195 10.56 -11.36 4.36
CA ALA A 195 9.60 -12.39 4.00
C ALA A 195 9.56 -12.62 2.48
N ALA A 196 9.56 -11.56 1.67
CA ALA A 196 9.60 -11.65 0.22
C ALA A 196 10.86 -12.39 -0.27
N ILE A 197 12.03 -12.07 0.29
CA ILE A 197 13.29 -12.77 0.00
C ILE A 197 13.19 -14.25 0.40
N ALA A 198 12.68 -14.55 1.60
CA ALA A 198 12.52 -15.92 2.07
C ALA A 198 11.61 -16.74 1.14
N VAL A 199 10.49 -16.15 0.67
CA VAL A 199 9.59 -16.77 -0.29
C VAL A 199 10.30 -16.97 -1.64
N CYS A 200 11.01 -15.97 -2.16
CA CYS A 200 11.79 -16.11 -3.39
C CYS A 200 12.81 -17.26 -3.31
N ILE A 201 13.58 -17.35 -2.21
CA ILE A 201 14.55 -18.44 -2.00
C ILE A 201 13.84 -19.78 -1.91
N LYS A 202 12.73 -19.87 -1.17
CA LYS A 202 11.93 -21.10 -1.06
C LYS A 202 11.42 -21.52 -2.42
N SER A 203 10.94 -20.60 -3.24
CA SER A 203 10.44 -20.88 -4.59
C SER A 203 11.53 -21.36 -5.54
N ILE A 204 12.71 -20.75 -5.50
CA ILE A 204 13.87 -21.19 -6.29
C ILE A 204 14.29 -22.60 -5.87
N ARG A 205 14.39 -22.88 -4.56
CA ARG A 205 14.76 -24.21 -4.04
C ARG A 205 13.73 -25.27 -4.39
N ALA A 206 12.44 -24.97 -4.23
CA ALA A 206 11.37 -25.90 -4.57
C ALA A 206 11.38 -26.23 -6.07
N ARG A 207 11.63 -25.24 -6.94
CA ARG A 207 11.74 -25.47 -8.38
C ARG A 207 12.99 -26.27 -8.75
N ALA A 208 14.13 -26.02 -8.10
CA ALA A 208 15.34 -26.83 -8.27
C ALA A 208 15.16 -28.29 -7.80
N ALA A 209 14.31 -28.52 -6.79
CA ALA A 209 13.97 -29.84 -6.27
C ALA A 209 12.84 -30.55 -7.05
N GLY A 210 12.29 -29.93 -8.10
CA GLY A 210 11.18 -30.50 -8.89
C GLY A 210 9.84 -30.56 -8.16
N THR A 211 9.70 -29.92 -7.01
CA THR A 211 8.43 -29.86 -6.27
C THR A 211 7.49 -28.83 -6.90
N PRO A 212 6.18 -29.15 -7.07
CA PRO A 212 5.21 -28.21 -7.61
C PRO A 212 5.07 -27.00 -6.66
N LEU A 213 5.12 -25.80 -7.23
CA LEU A 213 4.86 -24.57 -6.50
C LEU A 213 3.36 -24.41 -6.36
N GLU A 214 2.84 -24.22 -5.14
CA GLU A 214 1.46 -23.78 -4.96
C GLU A 214 1.30 -22.38 -5.58
N THR A 215 0.63 -22.35 -6.73
CA THR A 215 0.18 -21.15 -7.43
C THR A 215 -1.33 -21.10 -7.37
N THR A 216 -1.88 -19.95 -7.01
CA THR A 216 -3.34 -19.67 -7.06
C THR A 216 -3.81 -19.37 -8.49
N GLU A 217 -2.91 -19.46 -9.46
CA GLU A 217 -3.20 -19.27 -10.88
C GLU A 217 -3.85 -20.54 -11.42
N GLU A 218 -4.94 -20.38 -12.16
CA GLU A 218 -5.55 -21.49 -12.89
C GLU A 218 -4.55 -22.06 -13.90
N PRO A 219 -4.58 -23.38 -14.16
CA PRO A 219 -3.70 -23.98 -15.15
C PRO A 219 -3.86 -23.27 -16.50
N ASP A 220 -2.73 -23.01 -17.15
CA ASP A 220 -2.70 -22.39 -18.48
C ASP A 220 -3.50 -23.27 -19.45
N THR A 221 -4.65 -22.77 -19.90
CA THR A 221 -5.49 -23.42 -20.91
C THR A 221 -5.27 -22.70 -22.22
N GLU A 222 -5.01 -23.46 -23.29
CA GLU A 222 -4.89 -22.86 -24.61
C GLU A 222 -6.19 -22.14 -24.97
N SER A 223 -6.07 -20.86 -25.36
CA SER A 223 -7.24 -20.09 -25.77
C SER A 223 -7.83 -20.73 -27.02
N GLU A 224 -9.09 -21.16 -26.93
CA GLU A 224 -9.85 -21.65 -28.07
C GLU A 224 -10.38 -20.51 -28.97
N PHE A 225 -9.93 -19.26 -28.74
CA PHE A 225 -10.33 -18.12 -29.56
C PHE A 225 -9.20 -17.70 -30.50
N PHE A 226 -9.54 -17.49 -31.76
CA PHE A 226 -8.64 -16.82 -32.69
C PHE A 226 -8.47 -15.35 -32.25
N ALA A 227 -7.23 -14.92 -32.07
CA ALA A 227 -6.87 -13.53 -31.79
C ALA A 227 -5.81 -13.05 -32.80
N PRO A 228 -5.90 -11.79 -33.29
CA PRO A 228 -4.89 -11.24 -34.17
C PRO A 228 -3.49 -11.26 -33.54
N THR A 229 -2.46 -11.49 -34.36
CA THR A 229 -1.07 -11.55 -33.88
C THR A 229 -0.47 -10.18 -33.51
N GLY A 230 -1.19 -9.08 -33.75
CA GLY A 230 -0.76 -7.72 -33.45
C GLY A 230 -1.86 -6.85 -32.86
N PHE A 231 -1.49 -5.64 -32.45
CA PHE A 231 -2.42 -4.66 -31.84
C PHE A 231 -3.55 -4.22 -32.79
N LEU A 232 -3.31 -4.28 -34.10
CA LEU A 232 -4.31 -4.07 -35.14
C LEU A 232 -4.41 -5.34 -35.98
N ALA A 233 -5.64 -5.78 -36.26
CA ALA A 233 -5.89 -6.91 -37.14
C ALA A 233 -5.45 -6.57 -38.57
N SER A 234 -4.49 -7.32 -39.10
CA SER A 234 -4.11 -7.24 -40.51
C SER A 234 -5.26 -7.72 -41.40
N SER A 235 -5.21 -7.41 -42.71
CA SER A 235 -6.22 -7.90 -43.66
C SER A 235 -6.31 -9.44 -43.63
N ARG A 236 -5.18 -10.11 -43.44
CA ARG A 236 -5.10 -11.57 -43.34
C ARG A 236 -5.67 -12.10 -42.03
N ASP A 237 -5.47 -11.39 -40.92
CA ASP A 237 -6.12 -11.75 -39.64
C ASP A 237 -7.65 -11.62 -39.74
N LYS A 238 -8.16 -10.63 -40.47
CA LYS A 238 -9.60 -10.47 -40.69
C LYS A 238 -10.19 -11.59 -41.55
N GLU A 239 -9.47 -12.03 -42.57
CA GLU A 239 -9.85 -13.19 -43.38
C GLU A 239 -9.89 -14.47 -42.53
N VAL A 240 -8.87 -14.69 -41.70
CA VAL A 240 -8.81 -15.86 -40.81
C VAL A 240 -9.88 -15.80 -39.72
N GLN A 241 -10.16 -14.62 -39.16
CA GLN A 241 -11.28 -14.42 -38.23
C GLN A 241 -12.62 -14.74 -38.90
N ALA A 242 -12.85 -14.29 -40.14
CA ALA A 242 -14.08 -14.60 -40.86
C ALA A 242 -14.24 -16.11 -41.11
N MET A 243 -13.15 -16.80 -41.48
CA MET A 243 -13.15 -18.27 -41.61
C MET A 243 -13.40 -18.97 -40.27
N TRP A 244 -12.85 -18.42 -39.18
CA TRP A 244 -13.05 -18.93 -37.83
C TRP A 244 -14.52 -18.79 -37.37
N ASP A 245 -15.13 -17.62 -37.61
CA ASP A 245 -16.52 -17.33 -37.27
C ASP A 245 -17.50 -18.18 -38.10
N GLU A 246 -17.18 -18.44 -39.36
CA GLU A 246 -17.96 -19.35 -40.23
C GLU A 246 -17.85 -20.81 -39.78
N ARG A 247 -16.67 -21.23 -39.31
CA ARG A 247 -16.42 -22.58 -38.76
C ARG A 247 -17.16 -22.81 -37.44
N TYR A 248 -17.32 -21.76 -36.63
CA TYR A 248 -17.89 -21.81 -35.29
C TYR A 248 -18.94 -20.71 -35.05
N PRO A 249 -20.11 -20.78 -35.72
CA PRO A 249 -21.12 -19.71 -35.72
C PRO A 249 -21.79 -19.47 -34.35
N GLY A 250 -21.60 -20.36 -33.39
CA GLY A 250 -22.08 -20.23 -31.99
C GLY A 250 -20.97 -19.91 -30.97
N GLY A 251 -19.76 -19.60 -31.42
CA GLY A 251 -18.56 -19.52 -30.59
C GLY A 251 -17.75 -20.83 -30.60
N ALA A 252 -16.48 -20.74 -30.24
CA ALA A 252 -15.58 -21.90 -30.19
C ALA A 252 -16.14 -23.00 -29.26
N PRO A 253 -15.95 -24.29 -29.59
CA PRO A 253 -16.45 -25.40 -28.79
C PRO A 253 -15.66 -25.46 -27.49
N VAL A 254 -16.17 -24.83 -26.43
CA VAL A 254 -15.60 -24.86 -25.07
C VAL A 254 -15.28 -26.30 -24.73
N SER A 255 -13.99 -26.66 -24.66
CA SER A 255 -13.61 -27.97 -24.14
C SER A 255 -14.10 -28.05 -22.69
N SER A 256 -15.05 -28.96 -22.45
CA SER A 256 -15.52 -29.31 -21.11
C SER A 256 -14.48 -30.15 -20.35
N GLY A 257 -13.20 -29.81 -20.49
CA GLY A 257 -12.07 -30.50 -19.88
C GLY A 257 -11.66 -29.82 -18.59
N GLY A 258 -12.48 -29.96 -17.53
CA GLY A 258 -12.18 -29.41 -16.22
C GLY A 258 -13.03 -30.04 -15.12
N HIS A 259 -12.57 -31.18 -14.59
CA HIS A 259 -12.81 -31.60 -13.21
C HIS A 259 -11.47 -31.65 -12.50
#